data_AF-A0A7Y1AAX8-F1
#
_entry.id   AF-A0A7Y1AAX8-F1
#
_cell.length_a   1.000
_cell.length_b   1.000
_cell.length_c   1.000
_cell.angle_alpha   90.00
_cell.angle_beta   90.00
_cell.angle_gamma   90.00
#
_symmetry.space_group_name_H-M   'P 1'
#
loop_
_entity.id
_entity.type
_entity.pdbx_description
1 polymer ?
#
loop_
_entity_poly.entity_id
_entity_poly.type
_entity_poly.pdbx_seq_one_letter_code
_entity_poly.pdbx_strand_id
1 'polypeptide(L)'
;MNTCFLLGLSARADWALGVLLYGEPDGKYIAEKKFQEARDRAWAYGWGASSEPSPFFTDVPDLMTAFRAGAQTLADDCNRCSVELTN
;
A
#
# COMPACT_ATOMS: atom_id res chain seq x y z
N MET A 1 6.71 -18.64 4.28
CA MET A 1 6.58 -17.25 4.78
C MET A 1 5.45 -16.60 4.00
N ASN A 2 4.43 -16.03 4.66
CA ASN A 2 3.22 -15.52 3.99
C ASN A 2 3.51 -14.14 3.35
N THR A 3 3.53 -14.06 2.02
CA THR A 3 3.82 -12.83 1.25
C THR A 3 2.89 -11.67 1.62
N CYS A 4 1.63 -11.96 1.92
CA CYS A 4 0.64 -10.97 2.35
C CYS A 4 1.09 -10.34 3.69
N PHE A 5 1.46 -11.18 4.65
CA PHE A 5 1.96 -10.70 5.94
C PHE A 5 3.20 -9.80 5.80
N LEU A 6 4.14 -10.17 4.91
CA LEU A 6 5.35 -9.39 4.67
C LEU A 6 5.07 -8.01 4.06
N LEU A 7 4.17 -7.94 3.09
CA LEU A 7 3.81 -6.66 2.44
C LEU A 7 3.12 -5.72 3.43
N GLY A 8 2.15 -6.24 4.19
CA GLY A 8 1.45 -5.45 5.21
C GLY A 8 2.39 -4.93 6.30
N LEU A 9 3.25 -5.80 6.83
CA LEU A 9 4.24 -5.43 7.84
C LEU A 9 5.28 -4.43 7.29
N SER A 10 5.76 -4.63 6.06
CA SER A 10 6.75 -3.73 5.44
C SER A 10 6.18 -2.33 5.19
N ALA A 11 4.93 -2.24 4.72
CA ALA A 11 4.26 -0.94 4.58
C ALA A 11 4.19 -0.19 5.91
N ARG A 12 3.87 -0.89 7.01
CA ARG A 12 3.82 -0.29 8.34
C ARG A 12 5.20 0.11 8.85
N ALA A 13 6.21 -0.70 8.62
CA ALA A 13 7.59 -0.42 9.02
C ALA A 13 8.13 0.84 8.32
N ASP A 14 7.95 0.96 7.01
CA ASP A 14 8.39 2.16 6.29
C ASP A 14 7.58 3.40 6.69
N TRP A 15 6.28 3.26 6.97
CA TRP A 15 5.49 4.38 7.49
C TRP A 15 6.03 4.88 8.84
N ALA A 16 6.29 3.95 9.78
CA ALA A 16 6.84 4.30 11.09
C ALA A 16 8.22 4.97 10.96
N LEU A 17 9.08 4.47 10.06
CA LEU A 17 10.37 5.09 9.78
C LEU A 17 10.21 6.50 9.18
N GLY A 18 9.25 6.69 8.28
CA GLY A 18 8.90 8.02 7.75
C GLY A 18 8.52 8.99 8.86
N VAL A 19 7.66 8.57 9.80
CA VAL A 19 7.26 9.40 10.95
C VAL A 19 8.46 9.80 11.80
N LEU A 20 9.36 8.85 12.10
CA LEU A 20 10.57 9.13 12.88
C LEU A 20 11.49 10.13 12.17
N LEU A 21 11.75 9.93 10.88
CA LEU A 21 12.64 10.78 10.10
C LEU A 21 12.05 12.17 9.84
N TYR A 22 10.73 12.32 9.79
CA TYR A 22 10.10 13.63 9.56
C TYR A 22 10.32 14.59 10.75
N GLY A 23 10.56 14.05 11.95
CA GLY A 23 10.91 14.83 13.13
C GLY A 23 12.37 15.31 13.16
N GLU A 24 13.23 14.79 12.28
CA GLU A 24 14.66 15.12 12.24
C GLU A 24 14.94 16.33 11.34
N PRO A 25 15.88 17.23 11.70
CA PRO A 25 16.16 18.47 10.97
C PRO A 25 16.44 18.29 9.47
N ASP A 26 17.18 17.23 9.12
CA ASP A 26 17.57 16.90 7.74
C ASP A 26 16.84 15.67 7.20
N GLY A 27 15.92 15.09 7.98
CA GLY A 27 15.29 13.81 7.67
C GLY A 27 14.09 13.90 6.72
N LYS A 28 13.57 15.11 6.46
CA LYS A 28 12.32 15.33 5.73
C LYS A 28 12.29 14.69 4.33
N TYR A 29 13.36 14.80 3.56
CA TYR A 29 13.42 14.19 2.23
C TYR A 29 13.36 12.67 2.28
N ILE A 30 14.09 12.05 3.22
CA ILE A 30 14.11 10.60 3.39
C ILE A 30 12.75 10.12 3.94
N ALA A 31 12.13 10.89 4.83
CA ALA A 31 10.80 10.62 5.36
C ALA A 31 9.74 10.54 4.25
N GLU A 32 9.71 11.51 3.33
CA GLU A 32 8.77 11.49 2.19
C GLU A 32 8.96 10.26 1.31
N LYS A 33 10.22 9.88 1.04
CA LYS A 33 10.52 8.65 0.32
C LYS A 33 9.95 7.42 1.05
N LYS A 34 10.07 7.37 2.38
CA LYS A 34 9.54 6.29 3.21
C LYS A 34 8.02 6.26 3.26
N PHE A 35 7.35 7.40 3.29
CA PHE A 35 5.90 7.45 3.14
C PHE A 35 5.44 6.94 1.78
N GLN A 36 6.13 7.29 0.70
CA GLN A 36 5.79 6.79 -0.63
C GLN A 36 5.99 5.26 -0.74
N GLU A 37 7.16 4.78 -0.30
CA GLU A 37 7.47 3.35 -0.23
C GLU A 37 6.42 2.56 0.58
N ALA A 38 5.90 3.13 1.66
CA ALA A 38 4.85 2.54 2.47
C ALA A 38 3.50 2.47 1.72
N ARG A 39 3.12 3.56 1.04
CA ARG A 39 1.90 3.62 0.22
C ARG A 39 1.95 2.65 -0.95
N ASP A 40 3.07 2.56 -1.66
CA ASP A 40 3.23 1.64 -2.81
C ASP A 40 3.05 0.18 -2.38
N ARG A 41 3.55 -0.18 -1.19
CA ARG A 41 3.35 -1.53 -0.64
C ARG A 41 1.92 -1.80 -0.21
N ALA A 42 1.25 -0.82 0.40
CA ALA A 42 -0.17 -0.95 0.74
C ALA A 42 -1.04 -1.05 -0.52
N TRP A 43 -0.70 -0.29 -1.57
CA TRP A 43 -1.34 -0.40 -2.88
C TRP A 43 -1.14 -1.77 -3.50
N ALA A 44 0.10 -2.28 -3.56
CA ALA A 44 0.41 -3.61 -4.09
C ALA A 44 -0.29 -4.73 -3.29
N TYR A 45 -0.47 -4.51 -1.98
CA TYR A 45 -1.22 -5.42 -1.14
C TYR A 45 -2.69 -5.53 -1.61
N GLY A 46 -3.34 -4.39 -1.86
CA GLY A 46 -4.73 -4.35 -2.37
C GLY A 46 -4.88 -4.76 -3.82
N TRP A 47 -3.87 -4.52 -4.67
CA TRP A 47 -3.94 -4.84 -6.10
C TRP A 47 -3.77 -6.34 -6.40
N GLY A 48 -3.34 -7.17 -5.45
CA GLY A 48 -3.23 -8.60 -5.76
C GLY A 48 -2.75 -9.52 -4.64
N ALA A 49 -2.32 -8.99 -3.49
CA ALA A 49 -1.92 -9.85 -2.37
C ALA A 49 -3.11 -10.25 -1.49
N SER A 50 -4.13 -9.39 -1.36
CA SER A 50 -5.30 -9.65 -0.49
C SER A 50 -6.52 -8.85 -0.95
N SER A 51 -7.70 -9.44 -0.81
CA SER A 51 -8.99 -8.77 -0.99
C SER A 51 -9.45 -7.98 0.25
N GLU A 52 -8.85 -8.25 1.41
CA GLU A 52 -9.17 -7.57 2.67
C GLU A 52 -7.98 -6.72 3.15
N PRO A 53 -8.22 -5.58 3.81
CA PRO A 53 -7.15 -4.74 4.32
C PRO A 53 -6.36 -5.42 5.44
N SER A 54 -5.05 -5.14 5.51
CA SER A 54 -4.24 -5.60 6.63
C SER A 54 -4.60 -4.86 7.93
N PRO A 55 -4.60 -5.53 9.10
CA PRO A 55 -4.73 -4.85 10.39
C PRO A 55 -3.72 -3.72 10.59
N PHE A 56 -2.53 -3.84 9.98
CA PHE A 56 -1.45 -2.85 10.06
C PHE A 56 -1.75 -1.51 9.35
N PHE A 57 -2.85 -1.41 8.59
CA PHE A 57 -3.25 -0.19 7.90
C PHE A 57 -4.35 0.56 8.64
N THR A 58 -5.05 -0.10 9.58
CA THR A 58 -6.32 0.39 10.13
C THR A 58 -6.20 1.71 10.89
N ASP A 59 -5.05 1.96 11.49
CA ASP A 59 -4.73 3.19 12.22
C ASP A 59 -3.98 4.23 11.36
N VAL A 60 -3.73 3.95 10.07
CA VAL A 60 -3.03 4.84 9.15
C VAL A 60 -3.89 5.12 7.91
N PRO A 61 -4.66 6.24 7.90
CA PRO A 61 -5.57 6.58 6.82
C PRO A 61 -4.94 6.58 5.41
N ASP A 62 -3.69 7.03 5.30
CA ASP A 62 -2.94 7.04 4.03
C ASP A 62 -2.71 5.63 3.49
N LEU A 63 -2.32 4.67 4.34
CA LEU A 63 -2.12 3.29 3.93
C LEU A 63 -3.44 2.61 3.57
N MET A 64 -4.50 2.90 4.34
CA MET A 64 -5.84 2.40 4.03
C MET A 64 -6.34 2.93 2.68
N THR A 65 -6.06 4.20 2.37
CA THR A 65 -6.40 4.82 1.09
C THR A 65 -5.62 4.18 -0.06
N ALA A 66 -4.31 3.97 0.11
CA ALA A 66 -3.48 3.30 -0.88
C ALA A 66 -3.93 1.85 -1.15
N PHE A 67 -4.26 1.09 -0.10
CA PHE A 67 -4.85 -0.25 -0.23
C PHE A 67 -6.12 -0.24 -1.08
N ARG A 68 -7.07 0.64 -0.76
CA ARG A 68 -8.34 0.75 -1.50
C ARG A 68 -8.12 1.12 -2.96
N ALA A 69 -7.17 2.01 -3.25
CA ALA A 69 -6.80 2.36 -4.61
C ALA A 69 -6.25 1.14 -5.39
N GLY A 70 -5.40 0.33 -4.76
CA GLY A 70 -4.90 -0.91 -5.38
C GLY A 70 -6.02 -1.90 -5.69
N ALA A 71 -6.91 -2.13 -4.72
CA ALA A 71 -8.06 -3.02 -4.91
C ALA A 71 -8.99 -2.54 -6.03
N GLN A 72 -9.22 -1.23 -6.14
CA GLN A 72 -10.02 -0.66 -7.22
C GLN A 72 -9.34 -0.86 -8.59
N THR A 73 -8.04 -0.60 -8.69
CA THR A 73 -7.31 -0.80 -9.96
C THR A 73 -7.38 -2.25 -10.42
N LEU A 74 -7.25 -3.23 -9.52
CA LEU A 74 -7.41 -4.64 -9.88
C LEU A 74 -8.83 -4.92 -10.42
N ALA A 75 -9.86 -4.39 -9.76
CA ALA A 75 -11.24 -4.58 -10.20
C ALA A 75 -11.48 -4.00 -11.60
N ASP A 76 -10.91 -2.82 -11.88
CA ASP A 76 -11.00 -2.17 -13.20
C ASP A 76 -10.28 -2.99 -14.28
N ASP A 77 -9.08 -3.51 -13.99
CA ASP A 77 -8.31 -4.37 -14.89
C ASP A 77 -9.07 -5.69 -15.21
N CYS A 78 -9.63 -6.33 -14.19
CA CYS A 78 -10.45 -7.54 -14.37
C CYS A 78 -11.68 -7.28 -15.25
N ASN A 79 -12.38 -6.15 -15.02
CA ASN A 79 -13.52 -5.76 -15.83
C ASN A 79 -13.11 -5.54 -17.29
N ARG A 80 -11.99 -4.87 -17.55
CA ARG A 80 -11.47 -4.65 -18.89
C ARG A 80 -11.18 -5.96 -19.62
N CYS A 81 -10.48 -6.89 -18.98
CA CYS A 81 -10.18 -8.19 -19.57
C CYS A 81 -11.46 -8.98 -19.91
N SER A 82 -12.50 -8.87 -19.09
CA SER A 82 -13.78 -9.54 -19.37
C SER A 82 -14.46 -9.04 -20.65
N VAL A 83 -14.40 -7.72 -20.90
CA VAL A 83 -14.99 -7.09 -22.10
C VAL A 83 -14.21 -7.46 -23.36
N GLU A 84 -12.88 -7.51 -23.28
CA GLU A 84 -12.00 -7.89 -24.40
C GLU A 84 -12.18 -9.36 -24.81
N LEU A 85 -12.59 -10.25 -23.90
CA LEU A 85 -12.84 -11.68 -24.19
C LEU A 85 -14.23 -11.97 -24.80
N THR A 86 -15.16 -11.02 -24.72
CA THR A 86 -16.53 -11.16 -25.24
C THR A 86 -16.76 -10.53 -26.62
N ASN A 87 -15.76 -9.87 -27.19
CA ASN A 87 -15.76 -9.30 -28.55
C ASN A 87 -14.86 -10.10 -29.50
#